data_AF-A0A2H0YXL0-F1
#
_entry.id   AF-A0A2H0YXL0-F1
#
_cell.length_a   1.000
_cell.length_b   1.000
_cell.length_c   1.000
_cell.angle_alpha   90.00
_cell.angle_beta   90.00
_cell.angle_gamma   90.00
#
_symmetry.space_group_name_H-M   'P 1'
#
loop_
_entity.id
_entity.type
_entity.pdbx_description
1 polymer ?
#
loop_
_entity_poly.entity_id
_entity_poly.type
_entity_poly.pdbx_seq_one_letter_code
_entity_poly.pdbx_strand_id
1 'polypeptide(L)'
;MKNSHKGFALPLILAIIALLLAGGAYAYLQKNQTNQPVSGNVASQQATSTAQTSDSKIAGWKTYENQKYGFQMQYPANLEFDSYESSH
;
A
#
# COMPACT_ATOMS: atom_id res chain seq x y z
N MET A 1 -24.17 4.41 51.63
CA MET A 1 -24.17 3.48 50.46
C MET A 1 -22.81 2.82 50.41
N LYS A 2 -22.81 1.49 50.25
CA LYS A 2 -21.75 0.55 50.63
C LYS A 2 -20.51 0.71 49.75
N ASN A 3 -19.41 1.11 50.36
CA ASN A 3 -18.09 1.34 49.77
C ASN A 3 -17.24 0.06 49.91
N SER A 4 -17.28 -0.83 48.94
CA SER A 4 -16.50 -2.08 49.00
C SER A 4 -16.03 -2.55 47.62
N HIS A 5 -14.99 -1.92 47.05
CA HIS A 5 -14.35 -2.41 45.80
C HIS A 5 -12.81 -2.26 45.77
N LYS A 6 -12.15 -2.03 46.91
CA LYS A 6 -10.69 -1.80 46.98
C LYS A 6 -9.83 -3.06 46.73
N GLY A 7 -10.43 -4.23 46.50
CA GLY A 7 -9.73 -5.48 46.18
C GLY A 7 -9.82 -5.92 44.71
N PHE A 8 -10.89 -5.53 44.00
CA PHE A 8 -11.10 -5.94 42.59
C PHE A 8 -10.78 -4.83 41.59
N ALA A 9 -10.63 -3.59 42.05
CA ALA A 9 -10.16 -2.50 41.19
C ALA A 9 -8.77 -2.80 40.60
N LEU A 10 -7.88 -3.42 41.39
CA LEU A 10 -6.52 -3.72 40.95
C LEU A 10 -6.45 -4.72 39.77
N PRO A 11 -7.07 -5.92 39.83
CA PRO A 11 -7.10 -6.83 38.68
C PRO A 11 -7.86 -6.25 37.49
N LEU A 12 -8.93 -5.45 37.72
CA LEU A 12 -9.68 -4.83 36.62
C LEU A 12 -8.85 -3.77 35.88
N ILE A 13 -8.12 -2.93 36.61
CA ILE A 13 -7.20 -1.93 36.02
C ILE A 13 -6.07 -2.64 35.27
N LEU A 14 -5.49 -3.70 35.83
CA LEU A 14 -4.47 -4.50 35.16
C LEU A 14 -5.00 -5.15 33.86
N ALA A 15 -6.24 -5.65 33.86
CA ALA A 15 -6.86 -6.21 32.66
C ALA A 15 -7.07 -5.14 31.57
N ILE A 16 -7.50 -3.93 31.93
CA ILE A 16 -7.66 -2.82 30.98
C ILE A 16 -6.31 -2.39 30.42
N ILE A 17 -5.28 -2.28 31.26
CA ILE A 17 -3.92 -1.95 30.81
C ILE A 17 -3.41 -3.05 29.86
N ALA A 18 -3.63 -4.33 30.20
CA ALA A 18 -3.26 -5.44 29.33
C ALA A 18 -3.98 -5.39 27.98
N LEU A 19 -5.29 -5.07 27.95
CA LEU A 19 -6.04 -4.89 26.71
C LEU A 19 -5.52 -3.71 25.88
N LEU A 20 -5.18 -2.59 26.52
CA LEU A 20 -4.64 -1.41 25.83
C LEU A 20 -3.25 -1.66 25.26
N LEU A 21 -2.39 -2.38 25.98
CA LEU A 21 -1.07 -2.78 25.51
C LEU A 21 -1.17 -3.78 24.35
N ALA A 22 -2.04 -4.80 24.48
CA ALA A 22 -2.25 -5.79 23.44
C ALA A 22 -2.88 -5.18 22.18
N GLY A 23 -3.93 -4.36 22.34
CA GLY A 23 -4.60 -3.68 21.24
C GLY A 23 -3.71 -2.63 20.56
N GLY A 24 -2.95 -1.85 21.35
CA GLY A 24 -1.98 -0.88 20.85
C GLY A 24 -0.83 -1.55 20.09
N ALA A 25 -0.28 -2.64 20.63
CA ALA A 25 0.74 -3.43 19.95
C ALA A 25 0.19 -4.04 18.65
N TYR A 26 -1.01 -4.63 18.68
CA TYR A 26 -1.63 -5.20 17.48
C TYR A 26 -1.86 -4.14 16.39
N ALA A 27 -2.42 -2.98 16.73
CA ALA A 27 -2.60 -1.87 15.79
C ALA A 27 -1.26 -1.31 15.27
N TYR A 28 -0.22 -1.28 16.11
CA TYR A 28 1.13 -0.88 15.70
C TYR A 28 1.77 -1.91 14.75
N LEU A 29 1.54 -3.20 14.97
CA LEU A 29 2.02 -4.25 14.06
C LEU A 29 1.26 -4.18 12.72
N GLN A 30 -0.05 -3.92 12.75
CA GLN A 30 -0.88 -3.81 11.54
C GLN A 30 -0.43 -2.66 10.62
N LYS A 31 -0.10 -1.48 11.18
CA LYS A 31 0.35 -0.33 10.37
C LYS A 31 1.74 -0.50 9.77
N ASN A 32 2.55 -1.42 10.31
CA ASN A 32 3.91 -1.66 9.83
C ASN A 32 3.97 -2.69 8.68
N GLN A 33 2.83 -3.27 8.26
CA GLN A 33 2.77 -4.23 7.13
C GLN A 33 2.65 -3.59 5.73
N THR A 34 2.53 -2.27 5.60
CA THR A 34 2.30 -1.64 4.27
C THR A 34 3.59 -1.20 3.55
N ASN A 35 4.74 -1.12 4.20
CA ASN A 35 5.97 -0.66 3.52
C ASN A 35 7.12 -1.66 3.70
N GLN A 36 6.99 -2.84 3.09
CA GLN A 36 8.18 -3.66 2.82
C GLN A 36 8.89 -3.09 1.58
N PRO A 37 10.18 -2.70 1.65
CA PRO A 37 10.99 -2.69 0.45
C PRO A 37 11.13 -4.15 0.00
N VAL A 38 10.53 -4.49 -1.14
CA VAL A 38 10.76 -5.77 -1.83
C VAL A 38 12.25 -5.86 -2.12
N SER A 39 12.98 -6.64 -1.34
CA SER A 39 14.37 -6.97 -1.60
C SER A 39 14.55 -8.47 -1.41
N GLY A 40 14.82 -9.16 -2.51
CA GLY A 40 15.36 -10.53 -2.53
C GLY A 40 14.32 -11.65 -2.52
N ASN A 41 13.60 -11.82 -3.63
CA ASN A 41 13.46 -13.07 -4.39
C ASN A 41 12.37 -12.88 -5.47
N VAL A 42 12.77 -12.38 -6.63
CA VAL A 42 11.95 -12.41 -7.86
C VAL A 42 11.97 -13.83 -8.46
N ALA A 43 11.46 -14.80 -7.71
CA ALA A 43 11.02 -16.07 -8.26
C ALA A 43 9.48 -16.02 -8.35
N SER A 44 9.02 -15.55 -9.51
CA SER A 44 7.72 -15.85 -10.11
C SER A 44 6.47 -15.56 -9.27
N GLN A 45 6.21 -14.28 -9.00
CA GLN A 45 4.82 -13.83 -9.01
C GLN A 45 4.47 -13.45 -10.45
N GLN A 46 3.76 -14.38 -11.06
CA GLN A 46 3.16 -14.31 -12.36
C GLN A 46 2.22 -13.11 -12.43
N ALA A 47 2.75 -11.99 -12.92
CA ALA A 47 1.95 -11.15 -13.78
C ALA A 47 1.59 -12.04 -14.97
N THR A 48 0.30 -12.31 -15.15
CA THR A 48 -0.21 -12.74 -16.45
C THR A 48 -0.02 -11.57 -17.42
N SER A 49 1.23 -11.33 -17.83
CA SER A 49 1.52 -10.71 -19.12
C SER A 49 1.51 -11.87 -20.08
N THR A 50 0.34 -12.11 -20.66
CA THR A 50 0.22 -12.82 -21.93
C THR A 50 1.40 -12.38 -22.78
N ALA A 51 2.19 -13.34 -23.29
CA ALA A 51 3.08 -13.11 -24.40
C ALA A 51 2.21 -12.68 -25.59
N GLN A 52 1.75 -11.44 -25.57
CA GLN A 52 1.19 -10.79 -26.72
C GLN A 52 2.43 -10.41 -27.51
N THR A 53 2.68 -11.22 -28.52
CA THR A 53 3.14 -10.80 -29.83
C THR A 53 3.83 -9.45 -29.79
N SER A 54 5.14 -9.41 -30.03
CA SER A 54 5.88 -8.19 -30.33
C SER A 54 5.20 -7.45 -31.49
N ASP A 55 4.10 -6.77 -31.18
CA ASP A 55 3.43 -5.84 -32.03
C ASP A 55 4.36 -4.64 -31.96
N SER A 56 5.10 -4.45 -33.05
CA SER A 56 6.01 -3.33 -33.28
C SER A 56 5.41 -1.99 -32.83
N LYS A 57 4.07 -1.89 -32.77
CA LYS A 57 3.30 -0.76 -32.27
C LYS A 57 3.57 -0.32 -30.83
N ILE A 58 3.98 -1.23 -29.93
CA ILE A 58 4.38 -0.88 -28.56
C ILE A 58 5.90 -0.84 -28.34
N ALA A 59 6.68 -1.01 -29.42
CA ALA A 59 8.12 -0.83 -29.35
C ALA A 59 8.45 0.62 -28.97
N GLY A 60 9.24 0.80 -27.91
CA GLY A 60 9.73 2.12 -27.50
C GLY A 60 8.81 2.90 -26.54
N TRP A 61 7.81 2.28 -25.94
CA TRP A 61 7.04 2.91 -24.86
C TRP A 61 7.91 3.24 -23.65
N LYS A 62 7.57 4.31 -22.93
CA LYS A 62 8.24 4.75 -21.70
C LYS A 62 7.38 4.41 -20.48
N THR A 63 8.02 4.12 -19.36
CA THR A 63 7.36 3.87 -18.07
C THR A 63 7.52 5.08 -17.16
N TYR A 64 6.41 5.61 -16.67
CA TYR A 64 6.37 6.57 -15.56
C TYR A 64 6.12 5.82 -14.26
N GLU A 65 6.89 6.13 -13.23
CA GLU A 65 6.75 5.57 -11.89
C GLU A 65 6.56 6.71 -10.89
N ASN A 66 5.53 6.60 -10.05
CA ASN A 66 5.32 7.51 -8.94
C ASN A 66 5.63 6.82 -7.62
N GLN A 67 6.83 7.06 -7.09
CA GLN A 67 7.30 6.44 -5.85
C GLN A 67 6.56 6.93 -4.60
N LYS A 68 5.97 8.13 -4.64
CA LYS A 68 5.21 8.71 -3.52
C LYS A 68 3.87 7.97 -3.30
N TYR A 69 3.28 7.45 -4.38
CA TYR A 69 1.96 6.79 -4.36
C TYR A 69 2.00 5.31 -4.79
N GLY A 70 3.14 4.79 -5.25
CA GLY A 70 3.38 3.37 -5.51
C GLY A 70 2.76 2.82 -6.80
N PHE A 71 2.51 3.65 -7.82
CA PHE A 71 1.92 3.21 -9.09
C PHE A 71 2.85 3.45 -10.30
N GLN A 72 2.63 2.69 -11.37
CA GLN A 72 3.37 2.77 -12.64
C GLN A 72 2.41 2.84 -13.84
N MET A 73 2.76 3.60 -14.88
CA MET A 73 1.99 3.73 -16.12
C MET A 73 2.92 3.75 -17.34
N GLN A 74 2.57 3.03 -18.41
CA GLN A 74 3.30 3.08 -19.68
C GLN A 74 2.62 4.03 -20.67
N TYR A 75 3.42 4.74 -21.46
CA TYR A 75 2.92 5.68 -22.47
C TYR A 75 3.78 5.64 -23.75
N PRO A 76 3.21 5.96 -24.93
CA PRO A 76 3.96 6.06 -26.17
C PRO A 76 5.07 7.13 -26.04
N ALA A 77 6.26 6.87 -26.59
CA ALA A 77 7.32 7.88 -26.59
C ALA A 77 7.01 9.08 -27.51
N ASN A 78 6.19 8.87 -28.56
CA ASN A 78 5.79 9.86 -29.55
C ASN A 78 4.36 10.37 -29.32
N LEU A 79 4.09 10.93 -28.14
CA LEU A 79 2.82 11.63 -27.91
C LEU A 79 2.87 13.01 -28.59
N GLU A 80 2.21 13.14 -29.74
CA GLU A 80 1.91 14.43 -30.35
C GLU A 80 0.66 15.00 -29.68
N PHE A 81 0.81 16.16 -29.04
CA PHE A 81 -0.31 16.89 -28.48
C PHE A 81 -0.92 17.72 -29.61
N ASP A 82 -2.07 17.27 -30.11
CA ASP A 82 -2.86 18.10 -31.01
C ASP A 82 -3.48 19.22 -30.17
N SER A 83 -2.98 20.44 -30.34
CA SER A 83 -3.58 21.60 -29.71
C SER A 83 -4.89 21.89 -30.41
N TYR A 84 -6.00 21.53 -29.77
CA TYR A 84 -7.33 21.99 -30.19
C TYR A 84 -7.37 23.51 -30.00
N GLU A 85 -6.99 24.24 -31.04
CA GLU A 85 -7.26 25.66 -31.13
C GLU A 85 -8.78 25.78 -31.28
N SER A 86 -9.45 26.16 -30.19
CA SER A 86 -10.89 26.43 -30.20
C SER A 86 -11.12 27.68 -31.04
N SER A 87 -11.40 27.51 -32.33
CA SER A 87 -11.73 28.60 -33.25
C SER A 87 -13.05 29.24 -32.84
N HIS A 88 -12.98 30.42 -32.21
CA HIS A 88 -14.10 31.34 -32.03
C HIS A 88 -13.67 32.74 -32.46
#